data_AF-A0A7X8WUN8-F1
#
_entry.id   AF-A0A7X8WUN8-F1
#
_cell.length_a   1.000
_cell.length_b   1.000
_cell.length_c   1.000
_cell.angle_alpha   90.00
_cell.angle_beta   90.00
_cell.angle_gamma   90.00
#
_symmetry.space_group_name_H-M   'P 1'
#
loop_
_entity.id
_entity.type
_entity.pdbx_description
1 polymer ?
#
loop_
_entity_poly.entity_id
_entity_poly.type
_entity_poly.pdbx_seq_one_letter_code
_entity_poly.pdbx_strand_id
1 'polypeptide(L)'
;MNILVTGGSKSGKSAYAERTALQLSGGMPVLYVATMKARSVEDFAIVRRHEAYRRGKPFIVVEQEKDLASLAFQKSKVVILED
;
A
#
# COMPACT_ATOMS: atom_id res chain seq x y z
N MET A 1 10.13 -13.42 -3.52
CA MET A 1 8.79 -14.05 -3.67
C MET A 1 7.83 -12.94 -4.03
N ASN A 2 6.97 -13.15 -5.03
CA ASN A 2 5.95 -12.18 -5.44
C ASN A 2 4.57 -12.78 -5.20
N ILE A 3 3.64 -11.96 -4.70
CA ILE A 3 2.24 -12.34 -4.46
C ILE A 3 1.38 -11.36 -5.23
N LEU A 4 0.48 -11.87 -6.07
CA LEU A 4 -0.52 -11.07 -6.76
C LEU A 4 -1.86 -11.18 -6.00
N VAL A 5 -2.38 -10.04 -5.55
CA VAL A 5 -3.71 -9.93 -4.94
C VAL A 5 -4.61 -9.20 -5.92
N THR A 6 -5.70 -9.84 -6.35
CA THR A 6 -6.66 -9.27 -7.31
C THR A 6 -8.09 -9.49 -6.83
N GLY A 7 -9.02 -8.66 -7.30
CA GLY A 7 -10.43 -8.71 -6.96
C GLY A 7 -11.19 -7.50 -7.50
N GLY A 8 -12.52 -7.57 -7.48
CA GLY A 8 -13.38 -6.47 -7.94
C GLY A 8 -13.27 -5.21 -7.06
N SER A 9 -13.87 -4.10 -7.52
CA SER A 9 -13.93 -2.87 -6.73
C SER A 9 -14.61 -3.12 -5.38
N LYS A 10 -14.06 -2.54 -4.31
CA LYS A 10 -14.55 -2.67 -2.92
C LYS A 10 -14.61 -4.13 -2.38
N SER A 11 -13.90 -5.07 -2.99
CA SER A 11 -13.80 -6.48 -2.54
C SER A 11 -12.96 -6.70 -1.28
N GLY A 12 -12.24 -5.68 -0.79
CA GLY A 12 -11.34 -5.78 0.36
C GLY A 12 -9.92 -6.23 0.04
N LYS A 13 -9.54 -6.27 -1.25
CA LYS A 13 -8.19 -6.65 -1.73
C LYS A 13 -7.05 -5.92 -1.01
N SER A 14 -7.17 -4.60 -0.86
CA SER A 14 -6.16 -3.73 -0.22
C SER A 14 -5.98 -4.10 1.26
N ALA A 15 -7.09 -4.29 1.97
CA ALA A 15 -7.07 -4.66 3.39
C ALA A 15 -6.46 -6.06 3.60
N TYR A 16 -6.72 -7.00 2.68
CA TYR A 16 -6.09 -8.31 2.69
C TYR A 16 -4.57 -8.20 2.45
N ALA A 17 -4.16 -7.47 1.41
CA ALA A 17 -2.74 -7.27 1.07
C ALA A 17 -1.97 -6.59 2.20
N GLU A 18 -2.52 -5.53 2.80
CA GLU A 18 -1.94 -4.81 3.93
C GLU A 18 -1.76 -5.71 5.16
N ARG A 19 -2.78 -6.51 5.51
CA ARG A 19 -2.68 -7.44 6.64
C ARG A 19 -1.63 -8.52 6.40
N THR A 20 -1.64 -9.13 5.22
CA THR A 20 -0.66 -10.16 4.85
C THR A 20 0.76 -9.60 4.86
N ALA A 21 0.98 -8.38 4.34
CA ALA A 21 2.27 -7.73 4.34
C ALA A 21 2.80 -7.46 5.76
N LEU A 22 1.93 -6.99 6.67
CA LEU A 22 2.31 -6.79 8.07
C LEU A 22 2.70 -8.11 8.75
N GLN A 23 2.00 -9.20 8.49
CA GLN A 23 2.35 -10.52 9.02
C GLN A 23 3.71 -10.99 8.48
N LEU A 24 3.96 -10.83 7.18
CA LEU A 24 5.22 -11.20 6.54
C LEU A 24 6.40 -10.31 6.96
N SER A 25 6.13 -9.07 7.37
CA SER A 25 7.17 -8.12 7.77
C SER A 25 7.89 -8.50 9.06
N GLY A 26 7.27 -9.35 9.90
CA GLY A 26 7.81 -9.70 11.21
C GLY A 26 8.01 -8.49 12.13
N GLY A 27 7.17 -7.46 11.99
CA GLY A 27 7.26 -6.22 12.77
C GLY A 27 8.18 -5.15 12.18
N MET A 28 8.85 -5.43 11.06
CA MET A 28 9.62 -4.41 10.32
C MET A 28 8.71 -3.48 9.53
N PRO A 29 9.16 -2.26 9.17
CA PRO A 29 8.38 -1.36 8.34
C PRO A 29 8.03 -1.96 6.97
N VAL A 30 6.78 -1.81 6.56
CA VAL A 30 6.26 -2.17 5.23
C VAL A 30 6.26 -0.92 4.35
N LEU A 31 6.91 -0.99 3.19
CA LEU A 31 6.83 0.08 2.20
C LEU A 31 5.55 -0.07 1.40
N TYR A 32 4.67 0.92 1.47
CA TYR A 32 3.44 1.00 0.67
C TYR A 32 3.66 2.01 -0.46
N VAL A 33 3.65 1.55 -1.70
CA VAL A 33 3.81 2.36 -2.90
C VAL A 33 2.43 2.56 -3.54
N ALA A 34 1.90 3.76 -3.41
CA ALA A 34 0.64 4.16 -4.02
C ALA A 34 0.92 4.75 -5.41
N THR A 35 0.36 4.13 -6.44
CA THR A 35 0.50 4.59 -7.84
C THR A 35 -0.70 5.39 -8.32
N MET A 36 -1.83 5.29 -7.61
CA MET A 36 -3.02 6.10 -7.89
C MET A 36 -2.74 7.59 -7.70
N LYS A 37 -3.31 8.42 -8.57
CA LYS A 37 -3.50 9.84 -8.31
C LYS A 37 -4.97 10.09 -8.01
N ALA A 38 -5.29 10.48 -6.78
CA ALA A 38 -6.64 10.90 -6.42
C ALA A 38 -7.01 12.16 -7.21
N ARG A 39 -8.13 12.11 -7.93
CA ARG A 39 -8.60 13.22 -8.80
C ARG A 39 -10.04 13.63 -8.48
N SER A 40 -10.82 12.75 -7.88
CA SER A 40 -12.21 12.98 -7.48
C SER A 40 -12.39 12.99 -5.96
N VAL A 41 -13.51 13.53 -5.50
CA VAL A 41 -13.89 13.54 -4.07
C VAL A 41 -13.98 12.12 -3.53
N GLU A 42 -14.48 11.19 -4.35
CA GLU A 42 -14.58 9.77 -4.06
C GLU A 42 -13.20 9.14 -3.86
N ASP A 43 -12.22 9.47 -4.72
CA ASP A 43 -10.84 8.98 -4.59
C ASP A 43 -10.23 9.47 -3.27
N PHE A 44 -10.39 10.76 -2.95
CA PHE A 44 -9.88 11.32 -1.69
C PHE A 44 -10.53 10.67 -0.47
N ALA A 45 -11.82 10.33 -0.54
CA ALA A 45 -12.50 9.61 0.54
C ALA A 45 -11.91 8.20 0.75
N ILE A 46 -11.56 7.51 -0.34
CA ILE A 46 -10.88 6.21 -0.30
C ILE A 46 -9.49 6.35 0.32
N VAL A 47 -8.68 7.30 -0.15
CA VAL A 47 -7.33 7.57 0.40
C VAL A 47 -7.40 7.84 1.91
N ARG A 48 -8.29 8.73 2.37
CA ARG A 48 -8.46 9.04 3.80
C ARG A 48 -8.82 7.81 4.64
N ARG A 49 -9.65 6.91 4.10
CA ARG A 49 -9.98 5.66 4.77
C ARG A 49 -8.75 4.76 4.92
N HIS A 50 -7.91 4.68 3.90
CA HIS A 50 -6.66 3.93 3.96
C HIS A 50 -5.67 4.56 4.93
N GLU A 51 -5.46 5.87 4.89
CA GLU A 51 -4.63 6.59 5.86
C GLU A 51 -5.07 6.33 7.31
N ALA A 52 -6.38 6.42 7.57
CA ALA A 52 -6.95 6.14 8.88
C ALA A 52 -6.66 4.70 9.34
N TYR A 53 -6.74 3.72 8.42
CA TYR A 53 -6.40 2.32 8.74
C TYR A 53 -4.90 2.12 8.98
N ARG A 54 -4.05 2.85 8.27
CA ARG A 54 -2.57 2.74 8.37
C ARG A 54 -2.01 3.49 9.58
N ARG A 55 -2.74 4.47 10.13
CA ARG A 55 -2.31 5.25 11.29
C ARG A 55 -1.95 4.34 12.47
N GLY A 56 -0.74 4.50 12.98
CA GLY A 56 -0.21 3.70 14.10
C GLY A 56 0.34 2.32 13.71
N LYS A 57 0.34 1.97 12.43
CA LYS A 57 0.99 0.74 11.90
C LYS A 57 2.33 1.10 11.26
N PRO A 58 3.26 0.15 11.13
CA PRO A 58 4.60 0.41 10.61
C PRO A 58 4.60 0.51 9.06
N PHE A 59 3.73 1.33 8.49
CA PHE A 59 3.72 1.63 7.06
C PHE A 59 4.56 2.87 6.76
N ILE A 60 5.40 2.77 5.74
CA ILE A 60 6.05 3.89 5.07
C ILE A 60 5.31 4.07 3.75
N VAL A 61 4.55 5.14 3.60
CA VAL A 61 3.75 5.39 2.39
C VAL A 61 4.53 6.31 1.44
N VAL A 62 4.67 5.88 0.19
CA VAL A 62 5.27 6.67 -0.89
C VAL A 62 4.26 6.75 -2.03
N GLU A 63 3.93 7.96 -2.45
CA GLU A 63 3.12 8.19 -3.64
C GLU A 63 4.06 8.31 -4.85
N GLN A 64 3.94 7.38 -5.80
CA GLN A 64 4.79 7.31 -6.99
C GLN A 64 3.98 6.76 -8.16
N GLU A 65 3.44 7.65 -9.01
CA GLU A 65 2.59 7.26 -10.16
C GLU A 65 3.36 6.48 -11.23
N LYS A 66 4.63 6.81 -11.45
CA LYS A 66 5.48 6.29 -12.55
C LYS A 66 6.91 6.13 -12.09
N ASP A 67 7.78 5.57 -12.94
CA ASP A 67 9.21 5.43 -12.63
C ASP A 67 9.49 4.67 -11.32
N LEU A 68 8.80 3.54 -11.13
CA LEU A 68 8.98 2.71 -9.93
C LEU A 68 10.41 2.17 -9.78
N ALA A 69 11.19 2.18 -10.85
CA ALA A 69 12.58 1.74 -10.85
C ALA A 69 13.51 2.65 -10.02
N SER A 70 13.15 3.92 -9.81
CA SER A 70 13.93 4.85 -8.98
C SER A 70 13.66 4.69 -7.47
N LEU A 71 12.69 3.85 -7.07
CA LEU A 71 12.36 3.65 -5.67
C LEU A 71 13.50 2.94 -4.93
N ALA A 72 14.00 3.62 -3.90
CA ALA A 72 14.89 3.01 -2.92
C ALA A 72 14.06 2.22 -1.90
N PHE A 73 14.07 0.90 -2.05
CA PHE A 73 13.56 0.00 -1.02
C PHE A 73 14.50 0.11 0.19
N GLN A 74 14.09 0.89 1.20
CA GLN A 74 14.85 1.10 2.43
C GLN A 74 15.01 -0.23 3.22
N LYS A 75 15.16 -0.19 4.55
CA LYS A 75 15.22 -1.40 5.40
C LYS A 75 13.92 -2.25 5.41
N SER A 76 12.92 -1.90 4.60
CA SER A 76 11.68 -2.63 4.44
C SER A 76 11.91 -3.95 3.70
N LYS A 77 11.57 -5.05 4.35
CA LYS A 77 11.63 -6.40 3.76
C LYS A 77 10.41 -6.74 2.91
N VAL A 78 9.33 -5.97 3.08
CA VAL A 78 8.05 -6.18 2.42
C VAL A 78 7.59 -4.88 1.78
N VAL A 79 7.15 -4.99 0.53
CA VAL A 79 6.65 -3.90 -0.29
C VAL A 79 5.25 -4.25 -0.76
N ILE A 80 4.34 -3.29 -0.68
CA ILE A 80 3.03 -3.34 -1.34
C ILE A 80 3.08 -2.32 -2.48
N LEU A 81 2.69 -2.74 -3.67
CA LEU A 81 2.45 -1.88 -4.81
C LEU A 81 0.95 -1.91 -5.12
N GLU A 82 0.29 -0.77 -5.07
CA GLU A 82 -1.15 -0.67 -5.31
C GLU A 82 -1.53 0.60 -6.10
N ASP A 83 -2.61 0.50 -6.85
CA ASP A 83 -3.26 1.54 -7.64
C ASP A 83 -4.57 2.06 -7.02
#